data_AF-A0A1X0QI25-F1
#
_entry.id   AF-A0A1X0QI25-F1
#
_cell.length_a   1.000
_cell.length_b   1.000
_cell.length_c   1.000
_cell.angle_alpha   90.00
_cell.angle_beta   90.00
_cell.angle_gamma   90.00
#
_symmetry.space_group_name_H-M   'P 1'
#
loop_
_entity.id
_entity.type
_entity.pdbx_description
1 polymer ?
#
loop_
_entity_poly.entity_id
_entity_poly.type
_entity_poly.pdbx_seq_one_letter_code
_entity_poly.pdbx_strand_id
1 'polypeptide(L)' 'MVSKDVPFKWTKENSKAVEEIFDYIKTKSRLYYSDSNKPFDIYTDASDLGIGAVLVQDNKLVGTFSRKLNSA' A
#
# COMPACT_ATOMS: atom_id res chain seq x y z
N MET A 1 1.94 -2.31 23.78
CA MET A 1 2.69 -3.46 23.23
C MET A 1 1.77 -4.66 23.23
N VAL A 2 1.66 -5.37 22.10
CA VAL A 2 0.96 -6.67 22.03
C VAL A 2 1.95 -7.79 22.32
N SER A 3 1.54 -8.78 23.10
CA SER A 3 2.35 -9.98 23.40
C SER A 3 1.74 -11.19 22.68
N LYS A 4 2.58 -12.14 22.25
CA LYS A 4 2.12 -13.38 21.61
C LYS A 4 1.26 -14.23 22.55
N ASP A 5 1.55 -14.19 23.85
CA ASP A 5 0.90 -15.05 24.85
C ASP A 5 -0.33 -14.40 25.51
N VAL A 6 -0.64 -13.15 25.16
CA VAL A 6 -1.78 -12.41 25.72
C VAL A 6 -2.80 -12.13 24.62
N PRO A 7 -4.04 -12.65 24.75
CA PRO A 7 -5.10 -12.37 23.79
C PRO A 7 -5.35 -10.87 23.66
N PHE A 8 -5.26 -10.35 22.43
CA PHE A 8 -5.58 -8.95 22.16
C PHE A 8 -7.10 -8.76 22.11
N LYS A 9 -7.62 -7.93 23.01
CA LYS A 9 -9.04 -7.55 22.99
C LYS A 9 -9.26 -6.38 22.03
N TRP A 10 -9.96 -6.64 20.94
CA TRP A 10 -10.38 -5.59 20.02
C TRP A 10 -11.46 -4.71 20.67
N THR A 11 -11.26 -3.39 20.68
CA THR A 11 -12.22 -2.42 21.22
C THR A 11 -12.71 -1.47 20.13
N LYS A 12 -13.69 -0.63 20.47
CA LYS A 12 -14.22 0.38 19.55
C LYS A 12 -13.18 1.43 19.19
N GLU A 13 -12.32 1.80 20.14
CA GLU A 13 -11.21 2.73 19.92
C GLU A 13 -10.23 2.19 18.87
N ASN A 14 -9.96 0.88 18.89
CA ASN A 14 -9.09 0.23 17.91
C ASN A 14 -9.70 0.29 16.50
N SER A 15 -11.00 0.02 16.35
CA SER A 15 -11.70 0.17 15.07
C SER A 15 -11.56 1.59 14.54
N LYS A 16 -11.85 2.58 15.39
CA LYS A 16 -11.77 4.00 15.02
C LYS A 16 -10.35 4.38 14.56
N ALA A 17 -9.32 3.95 15.29
CA ALA A 17 -7.93 4.21 14.91
C ALA A 17 -7.57 3.61 13.55
N VAL A 18 -8.03 2.38 13.26
CA VAL A 18 -7.79 1.74 11.96
C VAL A 18 -8.56 2.44 10.83
N GLU A 19 -9.80 2.85 11.06
CA GLU A 19 -10.56 3.64 10.09
C GLU A 19 -9.88 4.97 9.77
N GLU A 20 -9.40 5.69 10.79
CA GLU A 20 -8.63 6.93 10.62
C GLU A 20 -7.36 6.72 9.79
N ILE A 21 -6.64 5.61 10.01
CA ILE A 21 -5.47 5.23 9.20
C ILE A 21 -5.87 4.98 7.74
N PHE A 22 -6.94 4.22 7.51
CA PHE A 22 -7.40 3.95 6.15
C PHE A 22 -7.84 5.21 5.43
N ASP A 23 -8.55 6.12 6.10
CA ASP A 23 -9.00 7.37 5.49
C ASP A 23 -7.82 8.31 5.22
N TYR A 24 -6.83 8.35 6.10
CA TYR A 24 -5.57 9.05 5.83
C TYR A 24 -4.86 8.48 4.60
N ILE A 25 -4.74 7.16 4.49
CA ILE A 25 -4.11 6.53 3.32
C ILE A 25 -4.89 6.85 2.05
N LYS A 26 -6.21 6.66 2.03
CA LYS A 26 -7.06 6.94 0.85
C LYS A 26 -6.95 8.39 0.39
N THR A 27 -6.93 9.34 1.32
CA THR A 27 -6.86 10.77 0.98
C THR A 27 -5.50 11.17 0.40
N LYS A 28 -4.42 10.51 0.84
CA LYS A 28 -3.06 10.78 0.36
C LYS A 28 -2.67 9.99 -0.90
N SER A 29 -3.25 8.82 -1.13
CA SER A 29 -2.98 7.96 -2.28
C SER A 29 -3.79 8.35 -3.52
N ARG A 30 -3.69 9.63 -3.92
CA ARG A 30 -4.28 10.11 -5.18
C ARG A 30 -3.41 9.69 -6.36
N LEU A 31 -4.06 9.13 -7.38
CA LEU A 31 -3.44 8.84 -8.66
C LEU A 31 -3.42 10.10 -9.54
N TYR A 32 -2.33 10.28 -10.26
CA TYR A 32 -2.14 11.35 -11.22
C TYR A 32 -2.12 10.78 -12.64
N TYR A 33 -2.54 11.58 -13.61
CA TYR A 33 -2.45 11.21 -15.02
C TYR A 33 -0.99 11.06 -15.44
N SER A 34 -0.71 10.04 -16.24
CA SER A 34 0.59 9.82 -16.85
C SER A 34 0.83 10.76 -18.02
N ASP A 35 2.06 11.21 -18.19
CA ASP A 35 2.55 11.92 -19.37
C ASP A 35 3.54 11.02 -20.11
N SER A 36 3.19 10.59 -21.32
CA SER A 36 4.02 9.71 -22.14
C SER A 36 5.30 10.36 -22.65
N ASN A 37 5.45 11.68 -22.52
CA ASN A 37 6.65 12.42 -22.94
C ASN A 37 7.71 12.52 -21.85
N LYS A 38 7.41 12.04 -20.64
CA LYS A 38 8.29 12.11 -19.47
C LYS A 38 8.72 10.72 -19.03
N PRO A 39 9.90 10.58 -18.40
CA PRO A 39 10.31 9.32 -17.83
C PRO A 39 9.37 8.86 -16.72
N PHE A 40 9.39 7.56 -16.45
CA PHE A 40 8.71 6.94 -15.33
C PHE A 40 9.75 6.32 -14.39
N ASP A 41 9.48 6.41 -13.10
CA ASP A 41 10.19 5.67 -12.06
C ASP A 41 9.31 4.51 -11.60
N ILE A 42 9.88 3.30 -11.54
CA ILE A 42 9.20 2.13 -11.01
C ILE A 42 9.91 1.66 -9.74
N TYR A 43 9.15 1.59 -8.65
CA TYR A 43 9.61 1.03 -7.39
C TYR A 43 8.96 -0.34 -7.23
N THR A 44 9.78 -1.38 -7.10
CA THR A 44 9.31 -2.75 -6.97
C THR A 44 9.75 -3.34 -5.65
N ASP A 45 8.88 -4.15 -5.06
CA ASP A 45 9.20 -4.96 -3.89
C ASP A 45 8.58 -6.35 -4.04
N ALA A 46 9.23 -7.38 -3.49
CA ALA A 46 8.80 -8.75 -3.63
C ALA A 46 9.04 -9.56 -2.35
N SER A 47 8.14 -10.50 -2.12
CA SER A 47 8.24 -11.54 -1.09
C SER A 47 8.01 -12.91 -1.72
N ASP A 48 8.24 -13.97 -0.95
CA ASP A 48 7.95 -15.34 -1.38
C ASP A 48 6.49 -15.57 -1.80
N LEU A 49 5.57 -14.68 -1.38
CA LEU A 49 4.14 -14.80 -1.65
C LEU A 49 3.64 -13.94 -2.79
N GLY A 50 4.37 -12.89 -3.17
CA GLY A 50 3.80 -11.84 -4.02
C GLY A 50 4.79 -10.77 -4.42
N ILE A 51 4.45 -10.09 -5.50
CA ILE A 51 5.20 -8.94 -6.04
C ILE A 51 4.28 -7.72 -6.02
N GLY A 52 4.85 -6.60 -5.58
CA GLY A 52 4.25 -5.27 -5.68
C GLY A 52 5.11 -4.34 -6.51
N ALA A 53 4.47 -3.38 -7.17
CA ALA A 53 5.17 -2.26 -7.80
C ALA A 53 4.36 -0.97 -7.70
N VAL A 54 5.07 0.14 -7.70
CA VAL A 54 4.52 1.50 -7.69
C VAL A 54 5.13 2.27 -8.85
N LEU A 55 4.28 2.78 -9.73
CA LEU A 55 4.65 3.61 -10.86
C LEU A 55 4.55 5.08 -10.46
N VAL A 56 5.65 5.81 -10.58
CA VAL A 56 5.81 7.20 -10.19
C VAL A 56 6.28 8.02 -11.37
N GLN A 57 5.84 9.26 -11.47
CA GLN A 57 6.34 10.24 -12.43
C GLN A 57 6.33 11.62 -11.78
N ASP A 58 7.42 12.39 -11.91
CA ASP A 58 7.56 13.71 -11.26
C ASP A 58 7.23 13.69 -9.75
N ASN A 59 7.67 12.65 -9.03
CA ASN A 59 7.36 12.39 -7.61
C ASN A 59 5.85 12.23 -7.30
N LYS A 60 5.03 11.91 -8.32
CA LYS A 60 3.59 11.69 -8.19
C LYS A 60 3.24 10.25 -8.53
N LEU A 61 2.32 9.69 -7.75
CA LEU A 61 1.83 8.33 -7.96
C LEU A 61 0.95 8.26 -9.21
N VAL A 62 1.33 7.43 -10.18
CA VAL A 62 0.56 7.19 -11.42
C VAL A 62 -0.28 5.93 -11.28
N GLY A 63 0.29 4.88 -10.70
CA GLY A 63 -0.41 3.60 -10.55
C GLY A 63 0.28 2.66 -9.58
N THR A 64 -0.46 1.66 -9.13
CA THR A 64 0.05 0.57 -8.29
C THR A 64 -0.24 -0.76 -8.95
N PHE A 65 0.65 -1.72 -8.71
CA PHE A 65 0.51 -3.09 -9.15
C PHE A 65 0.74 -4.01 -7.96
N SER A 66 -0.09 -5.03 -7.80
CA SER A 66 0.08 -6.06 -6.78
C SER A 66 -0.44 -7.37 -7.31
N ARG A 67 0.37 -8.43 -7.19
CA ARG A 67 0.03 -9.77 -7.66
C ARG A 67 0.59 -10.82 -6.72
N LYS A 68 -0.26 -11.77 -6.33
CA LYS A 68 0.14 -13.00 -5.64
C LYS A 68 0.93 -13.90 -6.60
N LEU A 69 2.02 -14.48 -6.11
CA LEU A 69 2.78 -15.48 -6.84
C LEU A 69 2.04 -16.83 -6.79
N ASN A 70 2.01 -17.51 -7.93
CA ASN A 70 1.46 -18.85 -8.05
C ASN A 70 2.63 -19.83 -8.06
N SER A 71 2.41 -21.06 -7.57
CA SER A 71 3.38 -22.14 -7.77
C SER A 71 3.65 -22.28 -9.27
N ALA A 72 4.93 -22.38 -9.63
CA ALA A 72 5.39 -22.56 -11.00
C ALA A 72 4.94 -23.91 -11.58
#